data_AF-A0A4Q3XS98-F1
#
_entry.id   AF-A0A4Q3XS98-F1
#
_cell.length_a   1.000
_cell.length_b   1.000
_cell.length_c   1.000
_cell.angle_alpha   90.00
_cell.angle_beta   90.00
_cell.angle_gamma   90.00
#
_symmetry.space_group_name_H-M   'P 1'
#
loop_
_entity.id
_entity.type
_entity.pdbx_description
1 polymer ?
#
loop_
_entity_poly.entity_id
_entity_poly.type
_entity_poly.pdbx_seq_one_letter_code
_entity_poly.pdbx_strand_id
1 'polypeptide(L)'
;MPESNLYELSRRSLNKHRTAQRITRCAQRLAADHGYDEFTLDQLADAAEVSRRTLFNYFPTKLDAVLGDGPRIDAATLATFKAGGPTGVLIDDCVEMVRVMFDDPELDRAAMVKVTQCFERNPKLTHEALQRARHHIGEFAGVIGEREDLPPDHPRVRVAIATLLALVEVTMQQFVADEGAHSFNEFYAANLQVAHDLLGR
;
A
#
# COMPACT_ATOMS: atom_id res chain seq x y z
N MET A 1 5.98 -13.47 -34.44
CA MET A 1 6.71 -12.65 -33.45
C MET A 1 5.71 -11.89 -32.57
N PRO A 2 5.26 -12.47 -31.45
CA PRO A 2 4.32 -11.84 -30.51
C PRO A 2 4.99 -11.16 -29.29
N GLU A 3 6.29 -11.36 -29.06
CA GLU A 3 7.00 -10.86 -27.86
C GLU A 3 7.20 -9.33 -27.83
N SER A 4 7.28 -8.66 -28.99
CA SER A 4 7.47 -7.21 -29.08
C SER A 4 6.26 -6.41 -28.57
N ASN A 5 5.04 -6.90 -28.80
CA ASN A 5 3.81 -6.27 -28.36
C ASN A 5 3.62 -6.38 -26.83
N LEU A 6 4.00 -7.53 -26.25
CA LEU A 6 3.97 -7.74 -24.79
C LEU A 6 4.99 -6.83 -24.07
N TYR A 7 6.16 -6.60 -24.68
CA TYR A 7 7.20 -5.72 -24.13
C TYR A 7 6.79 -4.24 -24.14
N GLU A 8 6.16 -3.76 -25.22
CA GLU A 8 5.66 -2.38 -25.31
C GLU A 8 4.47 -2.13 -24.37
N LEU A 9 3.54 -3.09 -24.26
CA LEU A 9 2.42 -3.03 -23.30
C LEU A 9 2.92 -3.03 -21.85
N SER A 10 3.94 -3.83 -21.54
CA SER A 10 4.60 -3.85 -20.22
C SER A 10 5.26 -2.50 -19.90
N ARG A 11 6.04 -1.92 -20.83
CA ARG A 11 6.67 -0.60 -20.64
C ARG A 11 5.65 0.53 -20.47
N ARG A 12 4.55 0.52 -21.23
CA ARG A 12 3.48 1.51 -21.09
C ARG A 12 2.77 1.38 -19.74
N SER A 13 2.52 0.17 -19.28
CA SER A 13 1.95 -0.11 -17.94
C SER A 13 2.88 0.37 -16.82
N LEU A 14 4.19 0.09 -16.92
CA LEU A 14 5.21 0.55 -15.98
C LEU A 14 5.32 2.09 -15.95
N ASN A 15 5.36 2.74 -17.12
CA ASN A 15 5.40 4.20 -17.21
C ASN A 15 4.13 4.85 -16.64
N LYS A 16 2.97 4.23 -16.88
CA LYS A 16 1.70 4.64 -16.28
C LYS A 16 1.80 4.59 -14.75
N HIS A 17 2.25 3.45 -14.21
CA HIS A 17 2.36 3.27 -12.78
C HIS A 17 3.34 4.23 -12.10
N ARG A 18 4.54 4.40 -12.67
CA ARG A 18 5.55 5.34 -12.15
C ARG A 18 5.01 6.78 -12.11
N THR A 19 4.22 7.16 -13.12
CA THR A 19 3.58 8.48 -13.16
C THR A 19 2.51 8.61 -12.07
N ALA A 20 1.67 7.60 -11.88
CA ALA A 20 0.66 7.57 -10.82
C ALA A 20 1.30 7.67 -9.43
N GLN A 21 2.34 6.88 -9.16
CA GLN A 21 3.11 6.94 -7.91
C GLN A 21 3.70 8.33 -7.67
N ARG A 22 4.33 8.94 -8.69
CA ARG A 22 4.87 10.30 -8.57
C ARG A 22 3.79 11.32 -8.20
N ILE A 23 2.65 11.27 -8.87
CA ILE A 23 1.51 12.14 -8.55
C ILE A 23 1.06 11.92 -7.10
N THR A 24 0.90 10.68 -6.66
CA THR A 24 0.50 10.36 -5.28
C THR A 24 1.51 10.86 -4.25
N ARG A 25 2.81 10.62 -4.46
CA ARG A 25 3.87 11.12 -3.56
C ARG A 25 3.82 12.65 -3.47
N CYS A 26 3.62 13.35 -4.60
CA CYS A 26 3.47 14.81 -4.59
C CYS A 26 2.20 15.29 -3.87
N ALA A 27 1.05 14.63 -4.10
CA ALA A 27 -0.21 14.96 -3.44
C ALA A 27 -0.13 14.75 -1.92
N GLN A 28 0.45 13.64 -1.50
CA GLN A 28 0.72 13.30 -0.11
C GLN A 28 1.65 14.32 0.56
N ARG A 29 2.74 14.72 -0.11
CA ARG A 29 3.64 15.77 0.39
C ARG A 29 2.93 17.12 0.54
N LEU A 30 2.17 17.54 -0.48
CA LEU A 30 1.41 18.79 -0.42
C LEU A 30 0.35 18.78 0.70
N ALA A 31 -0.37 17.66 0.85
CA ALA A 31 -1.35 17.48 1.91
C ALA A 31 -0.69 17.51 3.30
N ALA A 32 0.48 16.90 3.44
CA ALA A 32 1.27 16.90 4.66
C ALA A 32 1.83 18.28 5.04
N ASP A 33 2.38 19.01 4.07
CA ASP A 33 3.08 20.27 4.31
C ASP A 33 2.13 21.47 4.42
N HIS A 34 1.01 21.45 3.68
CA HIS A 34 0.06 22.57 3.63
C HIS A 34 -1.31 22.26 4.24
N GLY A 35 -1.63 20.97 4.45
CA GLY A 35 -2.98 20.53 4.76
C GLY A 35 -3.75 20.13 3.49
N TYR A 36 -4.60 19.12 3.62
CA TYR A 36 -5.37 18.59 2.48
C TYR A 36 -6.22 19.65 1.77
N ASP A 37 -6.90 20.51 2.51
CA ASP A 37 -7.83 21.50 1.93
C ASP A 37 -7.11 22.67 1.26
N GLU A 38 -5.86 22.97 1.65
CA GLU A 38 -5.14 24.18 1.25
C GLU A 38 -4.45 24.10 -0.11
N PHE A 39 -4.09 22.91 -0.59
CA PHE A 39 -3.43 22.77 -1.91
C PHE A 39 -4.42 22.58 -3.07
N THR A 40 -4.03 23.03 -4.26
CA THR A 40 -4.83 22.97 -5.48
C THR A 40 -4.34 21.89 -6.46
N LEU A 41 -5.21 21.48 -7.39
CA LEU A 41 -4.83 20.55 -8.46
C LEU A 41 -3.81 21.15 -9.44
N ASP A 42 -3.70 22.48 -9.54
CA ASP A 42 -2.62 23.14 -10.30
C ASP A 42 -1.27 22.91 -9.64
N GLN A 43 -1.19 23.23 -8.35
CA GLN A 43 0.04 23.03 -7.57
C GLN A 43 0.47 21.56 -7.60
N LEU A 44 -0.48 20.63 -7.55
CA LEU A 44 -0.20 19.21 -7.71
C LEU A 44 0.31 18.85 -9.11
N ALA A 45 -0.34 19.35 -10.16
CA ALA A 45 0.08 19.10 -11.54
C ALA A 45 1.50 19.62 -11.80
N ASP A 46 1.80 20.83 -11.34
CA ASP A 46 3.13 21.44 -11.41
C ASP A 46 4.15 20.64 -10.61
N ALA A 47 3.84 20.30 -9.35
CA ALA A 47 4.73 19.53 -8.48
C ALA A 47 5.00 18.11 -8.99
N ALA A 48 4.06 17.51 -9.73
CA ALA A 48 4.21 16.18 -10.31
C ALA A 48 4.75 16.21 -11.76
N GLU A 49 5.05 17.40 -12.29
CA GLU A 49 5.54 17.63 -13.65
C GLU A 49 4.63 17.00 -14.72
N VAL A 50 3.32 17.24 -14.59
CA VAL A 50 2.30 16.76 -15.53
C VAL A 50 1.30 17.85 -15.86
N SER A 51 0.64 17.76 -17.02
CA SER A 51 -0.49 18.65 -17.31
C SER A 51 -1.70 18.34 -16.41
N ARG A 52 -2.59 19.31 -16.15
CA ARG A 52 -3.89 19.04 -15.51
C ARG A 52 -4.66 17.91 -16.19
N ARG A 53 -4.67 17.88 -17.52
CA ARG A 53 -5.36 16.82 -18.29
C ARG A 53 -4.75 15.46 -17.98
N THR A 54 -3.43 15.37 -17.91
CA THR A 54 -2.74 14.16 -17.51
C THR A 54 -3.11 13.78 -16.09
N LEU A 55 -3.05 14.70 -15.12
CA LEU A 55 -3.44 14.48 -13.74
C LEU A 55 -4.85 13.87 -13.63
N PHE A 56 -5.85 14.48 -14.27
CA PHE A 56 -7.23 13.98 -14.29
C PHE A 56 -7.39 12.60 -14.95
N ASN A 57 -6.54 12.24 -15.93
CA ASN A 57 -6.56 10.91 -16.52
C ASN A 57 -6.08 9.82 -15.54
N TYR A 58 -5.29 10.19 -14.54
CA TYR A 58 -4.84 9.28 -13.48
C TYR A 58 -5.77 9.28 -12.29
N PHE A 59 -6.12 10.48 -11.79
CA PHE A 59 -6.90 10.65 -10.58
C PHE A 59 -8.04 11.65 -10.83
N PRO A 60 -9.31 11.19 -10.78
CA PRO A 60 -10.46 12.06 -10.99
C PRO A 60 -10.57 13.18 -9.95
N THR A 61 -10.11 12.94 -8.71
CA THR A 61 -10.21 13.90 -7.61
C THR A 61 -8.88 14.12 -6.87
N LYS A 62 -8.79 15.25 -6.15
CA LYS A 62 -7.68 15.55 -5.22
C LYS A 62 -7.53 14.46 -4.15
N LEU A 63 -8.66 13.95 -3.68
CA LEU A 63 -8.73 12.85 -2.72
C LEU A 63 -8.10 11.58 -3.29
N ASP A 64 -8.44 11.20 -4.52
CA ASP A 64 -7.89 10.00 -5.16
C ASP A 64 -6.38 10.08 -5.32
N ALA A 65 -5.85 11.26 -5.65
CA ALA A 65 -4.41 11.45 -5.77
C ALA A 65 -3.69 11.27 -4.42
N VAL A 66 -4.26 11.77 -3.32
CA VAL A 66 -3.68 11.65 -1.96
C VAL A 66 -3.76 10.22 -1.44
N LEU A 67 -4.89 9.54 -1.65
CA LEU A 67 -5.08 8.13 -1.29
C LEU A 67 -4.21 7.20 -2.15
N GLY A 68 -4.00 7.56 -3.41
CA GLY A 68 -3.31 6.73 -4.39
C GLY A 68 -4.03 5.42 -4.72
N ASP A 69 -3.39 4.61 -5.55
CA ASP A 69 -3.89 3.27 -5.96
C ASP A 69 -3.59 2.18 -4.91
N GLY A 70 -3.05 2.57 -3.74
CA GLY A 70 -2.54 1.64 -2.75
C GLY A 70 -1.20 1.00 -3.15
N PRO A 71 -0.58 0.25 -2.23
CA PRO A 71 0.64 -0.49 -2.50
C PRO A 71 0.37 -1.60 -3.52
N ARG A 72 1.13 -1.60 -4.62
CA ARG A 72 0.98 -2.59 -5.69
C ARG A 72 2.03 -3.69 -5.51
N ILE A 73 1.58 -4.91 -5.28
CA ILE A 73 2.43 -6.10 -5.39
C ILE A 73 2.69 -6.36 -6.88
N ASP A 74 3.95 -6.55 -7.25
CA ASP A 74 4.30 -6.87 -8.63
C ASP A 74 3.73 -8.23 -9.03
N ALA A 75 3.55 -8.43 -10.33
CA ALA A 75 2.88 -9.63 -10.85
C ALA A 75 3.64 -10.93 -10.52
N ALA A 76 4.98 -10.87 -10.37
CA ALA A 76 5.77 -12.06 -10.05
C ALA A 76 5.60 -12.44 -8.58
N THR A 77 5.66 -11.47 -7.66
CA THR A 77 5.40 -11.70 -6.23
C THR A 77 3.99 -12.22 -6.01
N LEU A 78 2.99 -11.63 -6.67
CA LEU A 78 1.61 -12.10 -6.58
C LEU A 78 1.44 -13.53 -7.13
N ALA A 79 2.09 -13.86 -8.25
CA ALA A 79 2.04 -15.19 -8.84
C ALA A 79 2.68 -16.24 -7.91
N THR A 80 3.84 -15.93 -7.31
CA THR A 80 4.49 -16.78 -6.31
C THR A 80 3.59 -17.03 -5.12
N PHE A 81 2.95 -15.97 -4.60
CA PHE A 81 2.02 -16.09 -3.47
C PHE A 81 0.84 -17.00 -3.81
N LYS A 82 0.21 -16.80 -4.97
CA LYS A 82 -0.92 -17.63 -5.43
C LYS A 82 -0.55 -19.10 -5.62
N ALA A 83 0.71 -19.38 -6.00
CA ALA A 83 1.24 -20.73 -6.11
C ALA A 83 1.58 -21.38 -4.75
N GLY A 84 1.35 -20.68 -3.64
CA GLY A 84 1.61 -21.16 -2.29
C GLY A 84 3.02 -20.89 -1.78
N GLY A 85 3.80 -20.01 -2.43
CA GLY A 85 5.14 -19.63 -1.99
C GLY A 85 5.19 -18.27 -1.28
N PRO A 86 6.38 -17.84 -0.83
CA PRO A 86 7.66 -18.53 -0.96
C PRO A 86 7.91 -19.69 0.01
N THR A 87 7.22 -19.75 1.15
CA THR A 87 7.50 -20.71 2.25
C THR A 87 6.58 -21.93 2.24
N GLY A 88 5.39 -21.84 1.62
CA GLY A 88 4.35 -22.87 1.78
C GLY A 88 3.34 -22.54 2.88
N VAL A 89 3.68 -21.62 3.78
CA VAL A 89 2.87 -21.28 4.95
C VAL A 89 2.16 -19.95 4.68
N LEU A 90 0.82 -19.98 4.63
CA LEU A 90 0.00 -18.82 4.27
C LEU A 90 0.38 -17.54 5.03
N ILE A 91 0.50 -17.62 6.36
CA ILE A 91 0.73 -16.42 7.17
C ILE A 91 2.15 -15.87 6.95
N ASP A 92 3.14 -16.73 6.83
CA ASP A 92 4.54 -16.33 6.61
C ASP A 92 4.70 -15.69 5.22
N ASP A 93 4.01 -16.23 4.22
CA ASP A 93 4.01 -15.66 2.87
C ASP A 93 3.28 -14.32 2.80
N CYS A 94 2.18 -14.16 3.53
CA CYS A 94 1.49 -12.88 3.65
C CYS A 94 2.36 -11.83 4.36
N VAL A 95 3.08 -12.23 5.40
CA VAL A 95 4.05 -11.40 6.12
C VAL A 95 5.15 -10.93 5.17
N GLU A 96 5.69 -11.82 4.34
CA GLU A 96 6.71 -11.45 3.35
C GLU A 96 6.17 -10.46 2.32
N MET A 97 4.91 -10.59 1.89
CA MET A 97 4.29 -9.59 1.01
C MET A 97 4.27 -8.20 1.65
N VAL A 98 3.87 -8.10 2.93
CA VAL A 98 3.89 -6.82 3.66
C VAL A 98 5.33 -6.28 3.74
N ARG A 99 6.30 -7.13 4.08
CA ARG A 99 7.71 -6.72 4.15
C ARG A 99 8.19 -6.12 2.83
N VAL A 100 7.91 -6.79 1.70
CA VAL A 100 8.25 -6.32 0.35
C VAL A 100 7.59 -4.99 0.02
N MET A 101 6.34 -4.77 0.44
CA MET A 101 5.63 -3.51 0.21
C MET A 101 6.27 -2.32 0.95
N PHE A 102 6.90 -2.55 2.09
CA PHE A 102 7.54 -1.52 2.91
C PHE A 102 9.08 -1.48 2.78
N ASP A 103 9.66 -2.28 1.89
CA ASP A 103 11.09 -2.29 1.55
C ASP A 103 11.42 -1.43 0.31
N ASP A 104 10.51 -0.56 -0.13
CA ASP A 104 10.72 0.33 -1.29
C ASP A 104 11.70 1.46 -0.91
N PRO A 105 12.89 1.56 -1.55
CA PRO A 105 13.87 2.61 -1.26
C PRO A 105 13.38 4.03 -1.61
N GLU A 106 12.31 4.16 -2.40
CA GLU A 106 11.65 5.45 -2.65
C GLU A 106 10.64 5.84 -1.55
N LEU A 107 10.35 4.97 -0.57
CA LEU A 107 9.56 5.30 0.60
C LEU A 107 10.40 6.07 1.61
N ASP A 108 10.18 7.39 1.66
CA ASP A 108 10.76 8.24 2.70
C ASP A 108 9.97 8.12 4.01
N ARG A 109 10.67 7.81 5.11
CA ARG A 109 10.10 7.74 6.47
C ARG A 109 9.37 9.02 6.83
N ALA A 110 9.97 10.18 6.58
CA ALA A 110 9.37 11.45 6.96
C ALA A 110 8.07 11.69 6.20
N ALA A 111 8.04 11.37 4.90
CA ALA A 111 6.82 11.38 4.10
C ALA A 111 5.75 10.41 4.65
N MET A 112 6.11 9.16 4.97
CA MET A 112 5.16 8.17 5.51
C MET A 112 4.51 8.65 6.82
N VAL A 113 5.32 9.13 7.77
CA VAL A 113 4.83 9.65 9.05
C VAL A 113 3.87 10.83 8.84
N LYS A 114 4.26 11.78 8.00
CA LYS A 114 3.43 12.96 7.70
C LYS A 114 2.12 12.58 7.01
N VAL A 115 2.14 11.59 6.12
CA VAL A 115 0.94 11.08 5.43
C VAL A 115 -0.02 10.43 6.41
N THR A 116 0.48 9.55 7.29
CA THR A 116 -0.33 8.92 8.34
C THR A 116 -0.98 10.00 9.23
N GLN A 117 -0.22 10.99 9.69
CA GLN A 117 -0.73 12.11 10.48
C GLN A 117 -1.75 12.97 9.71
N CYS A 118 -1.58 13.14 8.40
CA CYS A 118 -2.53 13.86 7.56
C CYS A 118 -3.89 13.14 7.49
N PHE A 119 -3.89 11.81 7.42
CA PHE A 119 -5.13 11.00 7.43
C PHE A 119 -5.87 11.08 8.76
N GLU A 120 -5.15 11.12 9.89
CA GLU A 120 -5.74 11.24 11.22
C GLU A 120 -6.38 12.61 11.47
N ARG A 121 -5.80 13.68 10.92
CA ARG A 121 -6.23 15.06 11.15
C ARG A 121 -7.40 15.51 10.26
N ASN A 122 -7.76 14.74 9.23
CA ASN A 122 -8.80 15.13 8.27
C ASN A 122 -9.93 14.07 8.18
N PRO A 123 -11.08 14.29 8.83
CA PRO A 123 -12.18 13.31 8.88
C PRO A 123 -12.71 12.86 7.51
N LYS A 124 -12.65 13.72 6.49
CA LYS A 124 -13.09 13.36 5.13
C LYS A 124 -12.12 12.36 4.50
N LEU A 125 -10.82 12.59 4.64
CA LEU A 125 -9.79 11.65 4.19
C LEU A 125 -9.91 10.32 4.93
N THR A 126 -10.15 10.34 6.24
CA THR A 126 -10.33 9.11 7.04
C THR A 126 -11.51 8.27 6.55
N HIS A 127 -12.66 8.91 6.28
CA HIS A 127 -13.86 8.20 5.82
C HIS A 127 -13.61 7.48 4.49
N GLU A 128 -13.05 8.19 3.52
CA GLU A 128 -12.78 7.64 2.19
C GLU A 128 -11.65 6.61 2.19
N ALA A 129 -10.59 6.84 2.99
CA ALA A 129 -9.54 5.87 3.20
C ALA A 129 -10.09 4.55 3.73
N LEU A 130 -11.04 4.60 4.67
CA LEU A 130 -11.67 3.39 5.21
C LEU A 130 -12.47 2.63 4.14
N GLN A 131 -13.20 3.34 3.26
CA GLN A 131 -13.94 2.69 2.17
C GLN A 131 -12.99 2.05 1.15
N ARG A 132 -11.91 2.74 0.79
CA ARG A 132 -10.88 2.20 -0.10
C ARG A 132 -10.14 1.01 0.51
N ALA A 133 -9.80 1.10 1.80
CA ALA A 133 -9.19 -0.01 2.54
C ALA A 133 -10.10 -1.25 2.52
N ARG A 134 -11.40 -1.10 2.73
CA ARG A 134 -12.36 -2.23 2.62
C ARG A 134 -12.35 -2.89 1.24
N HIS A 135 -12.27 -2.09 0.17
CA HIS A 135 -12.17 -2.62 -1.18
C HIS A 135 -10.90 -3.46 -1.37
N HIS A 136 -9.73 -2.92 -1.04
CA HIS A 136 -8.45 -3.63 -1.17
C HIS A 136 -8.35 -4.85 -0.26
N ILE A 137 -8.90 -4.79 0.95
CA ILE A 137 -9.03 -5.95 1.85
C ILE A 137 -9.84 -7.06 1.18
N GLY A 138 -10.95 -6.71 0.51
CA GLY A 138 -11.77 -7.66 -0.24
C GLY A 138 -11.02 -8.29 -1.42
N GLU A 139 -10.27 -7.49 -2.18
CA GLU A 139 -9.42 -8.00 -3.27
C GLU A 139 -8.37 -8.99 -2.74
N PHE A 140 -7.70 -8.64 -1.63
CA PHE A 140 -6.70 -9.51 -1.03
C PHE A 140 -7.31 -10.78 -0.42
N ALA A 141 -8.52 -10.71 0.13
CA ALA A 141 -9.29 -11.89 0.55
C ALA A 141 -9.57 -12.83 -0.63
N GLY A 142 -9.89 -12.28 -1.80
CA GLY A 142 -10.01 -13.05 -3.03
C GLY A 142 -8.72 -13.78 -3.39
N VAL A 143 -7.58 -13.09 -3.32
CA VAL A 143 -6.26 -13.67 -3.60
C VAL A 143 -5.90 -14.80 -2.63
N ILE A 144 -6.15 -14.62 -1.32
CA ILE A 144 -5.92 -15.65 -0.32
C ILE A 144 -6.88 -16.84 -0.52
N GLY A 145 -8.15 -16.56 -0.82
CA GLY A 145 -9.15 -17.58 -1.10
C GLY A 145 -8.78 -18.45 -2.30
N GLU A 146 -8.35 -17.84 -3.40
CA GLU A 146 -7.84 -18.54 -4.59
C GLU A 146 -6.64 -19.44 -4.26
N ARG A 147 -5.69 -18.95 -3.47
CA ARG A 147 -4.51 -19.70 -3.04
C ARG A 147 -4.87 -20.94 -2.22
N GLU A 148 -5.80 -20.80 -1.28
CA GLU A 148 -6.13 -21.84 -0.30
C GLU A 148 -7.30 -22.74 -0.74
N ASP A 149 -7.86 -22.51 -1.94
CA ASP A 149 -9.08 -23.15 -2.44
C ASP A 149 -10.29 -22.99 -1.48
N LEU A 150 -10.49 -21.75 -1.02
CA LEU A 150 -11.52 -21.38 -0.05
C LEU A 150 -12.29 -20.14 -0.49
N PRO A 151 -13.57 -19.99 -0.11
CA PRO A 151 -14.30 -18.77 -0.38
C PRO A 151 -13.69 -17.58 0.40
N PRO A 152 -13.75 -16.32 -0.13
CA PRO A 152 -13.09 -15.16 0.50
C PRO A 152 -13.62 -14.81 1.91
N ASP A 153 -14.82 -15.23 2.25
CA ASP A 153 -15.44 -15.04 3.58
C ASP A 153 -15.17 -16.19 4.56
N HIS A 154 -14.43 -17.22 4.14
CA HIS A 154 -14.06 -18.34 4.98
C HIS A 154 -13.29 -17.87 6.23
N PRO A 155 -13.56 -18.43 7.44
CA PRO A 155 -12.92 -17.98 8.68
C PRO A 155 -11.39 -17.94 8.62
N ARG A 156 -10.76 -18.92 7.95
CA ARG A 156 -9.30 -18.96 7.74
C ARG A 156 -8.77 -17.73 6.99
N VAL A 157 -9.44 -17.32 5.91
CA VAL A 157 -9.08 -16.15 5.11
C VAL A 157 -9.26 -14.87 5.93
N ARG A 158 -10.39 -14.76 6.61
CA ARG A 158 -10.72 -13.60 7.47
C ARG A 158 -9.74 -13.44 8.62
N VAL A 159 -9.36 -14.53 9.29
CA VAL A 159 -8.38 -14.50 10.39
C VAL A 159 -7.00 -14.14 9.87
N ALA A 160 -6.55 -14.70 8.73
CA ALA A 160 -5.27 -14.32 8.13
C ALA A 160 -5.18 -12.82 7.87
N ILE A 161 -6.21 -12.24 7.25
CA ILE A 161 -6.29 -10.79 7.00
C ILE A 161 -6.31 -10.00 8.30
N ALA A 162 -7.15 -10.39 9.26
CA ALA A 162 -7.26 -9.67 10.53
C ALA A 162 -5.93 -9.63 11.28
N THR A 163 -5.18 -10.75 11.29
CA THR A 163 -3.85 -10.83 11.88
C THR A 163 -2.87 -9.87 11.18
N LEU A 164 -2.85 -9.87 9.85
CA LEU A 164 -1.96 -8.98 9.08
C LEU A 164 -2.29 -7.50 9.32
N LEU A 165 -3.58 -7.15 9.33
CA LEU A 165 -4.03 -5.79 9.60
C LEU A 165 -3.63 -5.34 11.00
N ALA A 166 -3.82 -6.20 12.02
CA ALA A 166 -3.41 -5.89 13.38
C ALA A 166 -1.89 -5.69 13.50
N LEU A 167 -1.09 -6.55 12.85
CA LEU A 167 0.37 -6.40 12.83
C LEU A 167 0.80 -5.10 12.15
N VAL A 168 0.21 -4.75 11.00
CA VAL A 168 0.50 -3.50 10.29
C VAL A 168 0.09 -2.29 11.11
N GLU A 169 -1.09 -2.33 11.75
CA GLU A 169 -1.60 -1.24 12.59
C GLU A 169 -0.68 -0.95 13.77
N VAL A 170 -0.34 -1.98 14.57
CA VAL A 170 0.56 -1.83 15.72
C VAL A 170 1.94 -1.35 15.27
N THR A 171 2.45 -1.90 14.17
CA THR A 171 3.74 -1.50 13.59
C THR A 171 3.72 -0.04 13.14
N MET A 172 2.67 0.41 12.45
CA MET A 172 2.55 1.79 11.98
C MET A 172 2.47 2.77 13.16
N GLN A 173 1.73 2.43 14.22
CA GLN A 173 1.66 3.26 15.43
C GLN A 173 3.03 3.43 16.09
N GLN A 174 3.77 2.33 16.27
CA GLN A 174 5.15 2.39 16.80
C GLN A 174 6.08 3.18 15.89
N PHE A 175 6.03 2.92 14.59
CA PHE A 175 6.85 3.58 13.60
C PHE A 175 6.62 5.09 13.57
N VAL A 176 5.36 5.55 13.70
CA VAL A 176 5.00 6.98 13.75
C VAL A 176 5.42 7.62 15.07
N ALA A 177 5.35 6.89 16.19
CA ALA A 177 5.74 7.37 17.50
C ALA A 177 7.26 7.37 17.74
N ASP A 178 8.02 6.60 16.96
CA ASP A 178 9.48 6.50 17.10
C ASP A 178 10.17 7.81 16.70
N GLU A 179 10.92 8.39 17.64
CA GLU A 179 11.83 9.51 17.38
C GLU A 179 13.19 9.02 16.83
N GLY A 180 13.43 7.70 16.87
CA GLY A 180 14.58 7.04 16.29
C GLY A 180 14.56 6.94 14.76
N ALA A 181 15.57 6.26 14.24
CA ALA A 181 15.74 6.01 12.80
C ALA A 181 15.31 4.61 12.38
N HIS A 182 14.49 3.92 13.19
CA HIS A 182 14.03 2.58 12.85
C HIS A 182 13.06 2.61 11.68
N SER A 183 13.21 1.64 10.80
CA SER A 183 12.36 1.38 9.66
C SER A 183 11.06 0.69 10.08
N PHE A 184 10.05 0.77 9.21
CA PHE A 184 8.81 0.02 9.40
C PHE A 184 9.08 -1.49 9.49
N ASN A 185 9.98 -2.01 8.65
CA ASN A 185 10.30 -3.44 8.60
C ASN A 185 10.99 -3.95 9.89
N GLU A 186 11.78 -3.12 10.57
CA GLU A 186 12.36 -3.48 11.88
C GLU A 186 11.27 -3.65 12.95
N PHE A 187 10.33 -2.70 13.04
CA PHE A 187 9.18 -2.84 13.95
C PHE A 187 8.29 -4.00 13.56
N TYR A 188 8.07 -4.22 12.26
CA TYR A 188 7.23 -5.31 11.76
C TYR A 188 7.80 -6.67 12.14
N ALA A 189 9.11 -6.87 11.96
CA ALA A 189 9.81 -8.08 12.36
C ALA A 189 9.75 -8.31 13.88
N ALA A 190 9.93 -7.25 14.68
CA ALA A 190 9.82 -7.35 16.14
C ALA A 190 8.40 -7.74 16.59
N ASN A 191 7.37 -7.11 16.03
CA ASN A 191 5.97 -7.42 16.35
C ASN A 191 5.56 -8.83 15.90
N LEU A 192 6.08 -9.28 14.76
CA LEU A 192 5.88 -10.65 14.30
C LEU A 192 6.46 -11.66 15.30
N GLN A 193 7.68 -11.42 15.80
CA GLN A 193 8.29 -12.27 16.82
C GLN A 193 7.42 -12.33 18.09
N VAL A 194 6.93 -11.17 18.56
CA VAL A 194 6.00 -11.11 19.69
C VAL A 194 4.73 -11.92 19.42
N ALA A 195 4.18 -11.85 18.21
CA ALA A 195 3.00 -12.63 17.84
C ALA A 195 3.28 -14.15 17.82
N HIS A 196 4.46 -14.58 17.36
CA HIS A 196 4.89 -15.99 17.43
C HIS A 196 4.99 -16.48 18.87
N ASP A 197 5.68 -15.71 19.72
CA ASP A 197 5.86 -16.03 21.14
C ASP A 197 4.52 -16.15 21.86
N LEU A 198 3.56 -15.25 21.59
CA LEU A 198 2.22 -15.28 22.17
C LEU A 198 1.38 -16.49 21.74
N LEU A 199 1.57 -16.96 20.51
CA LEU A 199 0.82 -18.08 19.94
C LEU A 199 1.51 -19.44 20.17
N GLY A 200 2.65 -19.46 20.84
CA GLY A 200 3.43 -20.66 21.13
C GLY A 200 3.97 -21.34 19.87
N ARG A 201 4.35 -20.54 18.86
CA ARG A 201 4.99 -21.00 17.63
C ARG A 201 6.46 -20.60 17.59
#